data_AF-A0A7X1TM10-F1
#
_entry.id   AF-A0A7X1TM10-F1
#
_cell.length_a   1.000
_cell.length_b   1.000
_cell.length_c   1.000
_cell.angle_alpha   90.00
_cell.angle_beta   90.00
_cell.angle_gamma   90.00
#
_symmetry.space_group_name_H-M   'P 1'
#
loop_
_entity.id
_entity.type
_entity.pdbx_description
1 polymer ?
#
loop_
_entity_poly.entity_id
_entity_poly.type
_entity_poly.pdbx_seq_one_letter_code
_entity_poly.pdbx_strand_id
1 'polypeptide(L)'
;MSSAGAREGCQIILVNKVGAVLLQLRDNKPTIAFPNMWVIPGGMLDPDETAAACIAREVREELGVTLPAESIEFLGRTRRSYGVENTFTAPLDAASTSIILTEGQRITWFTEPDIRAMELAYEDNAVLADYFCRQSTR
;
A
#
# COMPACT_ATOMS: atom_id res chain seq x y z
N MET A 1 21.25 -6.90 -25.32
CA MET A 1 19.83 -7.30 -25.24
C MET A 1 19.34 -6.86 -23.88
N SER A 2 18.70 -5.70 -23.80
CA SER A 2 18.19 -5.18 -22.53
C SER A 2 17.06 -6.09 -22.06
N SER A 3 17.25 -6.80 -20.94
CA SER A 3 16.11 -7.37 -20.23
C SER A 3 15.22 -6.20 -19.86
N ALA A 4 14.01 -6.13 -20.42
CA ALA A 4 12.99 -5.28 -19.85
C ALA A 4 12.82 -5.74 -18.39
N GLY A 5 13.40 -4.96 -17.47
CA GLY A 5 13.32 -5.24 -16.04
C GLY A 5 11.86 -5.42 -15.67
N ALA A 6 11.56 -6.39 -14.82
CA ALA A 6 10.21 -6.52 -14.34
C ALA A 6 9.79 -5.22 -13.66
N ARG A 7 8.56 -4.77 -13.92
CA ARG A 7 7.96 -3.63 -13.21
C ARG A 7 8.11 -3.86 -11.71
N GLU A 8 8.67 -2.88 -11.02
CA GLU A 8 8.89 -2.93 -9.58
C GLU A 8 8.16 -1.77 -8.91
N GLY A 9 7.42 -2.07 -7.84
CA GLY A 9 6.63 -1.12 -7.07
C GLY A 9 6.95 -1.17 -5.58
N CYS A 10 6.34 -0.26 -4.85
CA CYS A 10 6.31 -0.22 -3.41
C CYS A 10 4.88 0.02 -2.89
N GLN A 11 4.52 -0.62 -1.79
CA GLN A 11 3.23 -0.46 -1.12
C GLN A 11 3.38 -0.43 0.40
N ILE A 12 2.43 0.19 1.11
CA ILE A 12 2.49 0.34 2.56
C ILE A 12 1.18 0.02 3.27
N ILE A 13 1.28 -0.91 4.22
CA ILE A 13 0.18 -1.27 5.12
C ILE A 13 0.20 -0.28 6.29
N LEU A 14 -0.61 0.78 6.19
CA LEU A 14 -0.79 1.76 7.25
C LEU A 14 -1.84 1.26 8.24
N VAL A 15 -1.48 1.21 9.52
CA VAL A 15 -2.33 0.62 10.56
C VAL A 15 -2.61 1.61 11.67
N ASN A 16 -3.89 1.77 12.03
CA ASN A 16 -4.27 2.64 13.13
C ASN A 16 -4.20 1.92 14.49
N LYS A 17 -4.48 2.66 15.57
CA LYS A 17 -4.41 2.16 16.96
C LYS A 17 -5.33 0.98 17.27
N VAL A 18 -6.35 0.73 16.46
CA VAL A 18 -7.29 -0.40 16.63
C VAL A 18 -7.00 -1.56 15.67
N GLY A 19 -5.89 -1.51 14.93
CA GLY A 19 -5.48 -2.58 14.02
C GLY A 19 -6.17 -2.55 12.65
N ALA A 20 -6.93 -1.50 12.34
CA ALA A 20 -7.53 -1.36 11.00
C ALA A 20 -6.50 -0.81 10.00
N VAL A 21 -6.59 -1.27 8.75
CA VAL A 21 -5.69 -0.93 7.66
C VAL A 21 -6.32 0.16 6.79
N LEU A 22 -5.54 1.16 6.41
CA LEU A 22 -5.95 2.17 5.45
C LEU A 22 -5.88 1.60 4.03
N LEU A 23 -7.01 1.59 3.32
CA LEU A 23 -7.08 1.28 1.89
C LEU A 23 -7.52 2.50 1.10
N GLN A 24 -7.13 2.54 -0.17
CA GLN A 24 -7.49 3.58 -1.14
C GLN A 24 -8.37 2.97 -2.23
N LEU A 25 -9.47 3.65 -2.57
CA LEU A 25 -10.33 3.28 -3.69
C LEU A 25 -9.78 3.93 -4.95
N ARG A 26 -9.31 3.12 -5.90
CA ARG A 26 -8.78 3.60 -7.18
C ARG A 26 -9.83 4.33 -8.00
N ASP A 27 -9.37 5.24 -8.86
CA ASP A 27 -10.22 5.94 -9.82
C ASP A 27 -11.09 5.00 -10.66
N ASN A 28 -12.28 5.44 -11.02
CA ASN A 28 -13.15 4.70 -11.92
C ASN A 28 -12.92 5.11 -13.39
N LYS A 29 -11.71 4.83 -13.89
CA LYS A 29 -11.30 5.15 -15.27
C LYS A 29 -11.04 3.86 -16.05
N PRO A 30 -11.66 3.63 -17.22
CA PRO A 30 -11.47 2.38 -17.97
C PRO A 30 -10.03 2.18 -18.49
N THR A 31 -9.21 3.22 -18.46
CA THR A 31 -7.82 3.22 -18.93
C THR A 31 -6.81 2.74 -17.88
N ILE A 32 -7.22 2.58 -16.62
CA ILE A 32 -6.33 2.10 -15.55
C ILE A 32 -6.65 0.64 -15.23
N ALA A 33 -5.66 -0.09 -14.74
CA ALA A 33 -5.91 -1.42 -14.21
C ALA A 33 -6.70 -1.33 -12.89
N PHE A 34 -7.62 -2.28 -12.72
CA PHE A 34 -8.50 -2.42 -11.56
C PHE A 34 -9.24 -1.11 -11.18
N PRO A 35 -10.03 -0.53 -12.12
CA PRO A 35 -10.78 0.67 -11.81
C PRO A 35 -11.84 0.38 -10.74
N ASN A 36 -12.07 1.35 -9.87
CA ASN A 36 -13.07 1.26 -8.79
C ASN A 36 -12.85 0.07 -7.82
N MET A 37 -11.60 -0.35 -7.64
CA MET A 37 -11.20 -1.36 -6.66
C MET A 37 -10.37 -0.76 -5.53
N TRP A 38 -10.45 -1.38 -4.35
CA TRP A 38 -9.65 -1.01 -3.19
C TRP A 38 -8.26 -1.63 -3.28
N VAL A 39 -7.26 -0.85 -2.86
CA VAL A 39 -5.84 -1.23 -2.85
C VAL A 39 -5.13 -0.76 -1.60
N ILE A 40 -3.99 -1.40 -1.31
CA ILE A 40 -2.96 -0.87 -0.43
C ILE A 40 -2.34 0.36 -1.13
N PRO A 41 -2.18 1.51 -0.44
CA PRO A 41 -1.51 2.69 -1.01
C PRO A 41 -0.06 2.39 -1.42
N GLY A 42 0.39 3.04 -2.49
CA GLY A 42 1.68 2.74 -3.10
C GLY A 42 1.73 3.02 -4.59
N GLY A 43 2.90 2.79 -5.17
CA GLY A 43 3.13 3.12 -6.57
C GLY A 43 4.41 2.53 -7.12
N MET A 44 4.82 3.05 -8.27
CA MET A 44 5.93 2.51 -9.03
C MET A 44 7.26 3.02 -8.50
N LEU A 45 8.27 2.14 -8.50
CA LEU A 45 9.64 2.51 -8.21
C LEU A 45 10.21 3.28 -9.40
N ASP A 46 10.68 4.50 -9.16
CA ASP A 46 11.36 5.29 -10.19
C ASP A 46 12.79 4.77 -10.46
N PRO A 47 13.35 5.03 -11.65
CA PRO A 47 14.75 4.71 -11.93
C PRO A 47 15.68 5.31 -10.87
N ASP A 48 16.62 4.50 -10.39
CA ASP A 48 17.62 4.86 -9.36
C ASP A 48 17.04 5.23 -7.98
N GLU A 49 15.73 5.02 -7.77
CA GLU A 49 15.08 5.22 -6.47
C GLU A 49 15.20 3.96 -5.59
N THR A 50 15.39 4.16 -4.28
CA THR A 50 15.32 3.06 -3.32
C THR A 50 13.86 2.76 -2.95
N ALA A 51 13.51 1.52 -2.63
CA ALA A 51 12.13 1.18 -2.23
C ALA A 51 11.63 2.00 -1.03
N ALA A 52 12.51 2.35 -0.09
CA ALA A 52 12.18 3.21 1.05
C ALA A 52 11.92 4.67 0.63
N ALA A 53 12.69 5.19 -0.34
CA ALA A 53 12.45 6.52 -0.89
C ALA A 53 11.14 6.56 -1.70
N CYS A 54 10.87 5.53 -2.51
CA CYS A 54 9.61 5.33 -3.24
C CYS A 54 8.43 5.42 -2.30
N ILE A 55 8.41 4.61 -1.24
CA ILE A 55 7.21 4.55 -0.40
C ILE A 55 7.01 5.84 0.41
N ALA A 56 8.10 6.50 0.81
CA ALA A 56 8.02 7.81 1.44
C ALA A 56 7.52 8.90 0.47
N ARG A 57 7.82 8.78 -0.83
CA ARG A 57 7.29 9.66 -1.89
C ARG A 57 5.81 9.40 -2.11
N GLU A 58 5.42 8.16 -2.36
CA GLU A 58 4.02 7.79 -2.64
C GLU A 58 3.08 8.18 -1.48
N VAL A 59 3.45 7.90 -0.23
CA VAL A 59 2.63 8.31 0.93
C VAL A 59 2.41 9.83 0.99
N ARG A 60 3.42 10.61 0.63
CA ARG A 60 3.30 12.07 0.60
C ARG A 60 2.47 12.55 -0.57
N GLU A 61 2.67 11.96 -1.74
CA GLU A 61 1.96 12.33 -2.96
C GLU A 61 0.49 11.96 -2.83
N GLU A 62 0.17 10.69 -2.55
CA GLU A 62 -1.19 10.17 -2.53
C GLU A 62 -2.01 10.62 -1.30
N LEU A 63 -1.37 10.71 -0.12
CA LEU A 63 -2.06 10.92 1.16
C LEU A 63 -1.75 12.28 1.81
N GLY A 64 -0.76 13.04 1.30
CA GLY A 64 -0.31 14.28 1.93
C GLY A 64 0.34 14.06 3.30
N VAL A 65 0.77 12.83 3.62
CA VAL A 65 1.33 12.45 4.92
C VAL A 65 2.85 12.33 4.83
N THR A 66 3.56 12.79 5.86
CA THR A 66 4.98 12.48 6.04
C THR A 66 5.14 11.57 7.25
N LEU A 67 5.67 10.38 7.02
CA LEU A 67 5.98 9.42 8.07
C LEU A 67 7.44 9.57 8.50
N PRO A 68 7.74 9.48 9.80
CA PRO A 68 9.12 9.32 10.27
C PRO A 68 9.74 8.06 9.68
N ALA A 69 10.97 8.15 9.17
CA ALA A 69 11.63 7.03 8.49
C ALA A 69 11.76 5.79 9.39
N GLU A 70 11.98 6.00 10.69
CA GLU A 70 12.07 4.97 11.73
C GLU A 70 10.73 4.25 12.00
N SER A 71 9.61 4.82 11.57
CA SER A 71 8.29 4.22 11.71
C SER A 71 7.93 3.28 10.56
N ILE A 72 8.70 3.32 9.46
CA ILE A 72 8.45 2.52 8.26
C ILE A 72 9.27 1.22 8.36
N GLU A 73 8.58 0.10 8.57
CA GLU A 73 9.18 -1.24 8.61
C GLU A 73 9.08 -1.90 7.23
N PHE A 74 10.19 -2.45 6.73
CA PHE A 74 10.18 -3.27 5.51
C PHE A 74 9.77 -4.71 5.84
N LEU A 75 8.70 -5.19 5.21
CA LEU A 75 8.15 -6.53 5.45
C LEU A 75 8.66 -7.58 4.45
N GLY A 76 9.10 -7.14 3.28
CA GLY A 76 9.71 -8.01 2.28
C GLY A 76 9.44 -7.59 0.85
N ARG A 77 10.10 -8.31 -0.06
CA ARG A 77 9.99 -8.17 -1.51
C ARG A 77 9.40 -9.45 -2.08
N THR A 78 8.37 -9.34 -2.91
CA THR A 78 7.67 -10.51 -3.47
C THR A 78 7.41 -10.35 -4.95
N ARG A 79 7.59 -11.43 -5.72
CA ARG A 79 7.20 -11.49 -7.13
C ARG A 79 5.71 -11.83 -7.22
N ARG A 80 4.95 -10.97 -7.88
CA ARG A 80 3.50 -11.10 -8.14
C ARG A 80 3.24 -11.27 -9.64
N SER A 81 1.99 -11.51 -10.01
CA SER A 81 1.61 -11.67 -11.43
C SER A 81 1.89 -10.43 -12.29
N TYR A 82 1.89 -9.24 -11.69
CA TYR A 82 2.06 -7.95 -12.35
C TYR A 82 3.47 -7.34 -12.25
N GLY A 83 4.35 -7.91 -11.42
CA GLY A 83 5.65 -7.29 -11.14
C GLY A 83 6.27 -7.75 -9.84
N VAL A 84 7.28 -7.02 -9.41
CA VAL A 84 7.91 -7.15 -8.09
C VAL A 84 7.34 -6.09 -7.18
N GLU A 85 6.94 -6.47 -5.97
CA GLU A 85 6.35 -5.55 -5.01
C GLU A 85 7.18 -5.51 -3.72
N ASN A 86 7.53 -4.31 -3.27
CA ASN A 86 8.21 -4.08 -2.00
C ASN A 86 7.18 -3.64 -0.96
N THR A 87 6.92 -4.47 0.04
CA THR A 87 5.87 -4.21 1.04
C THR A 87 6.45 -3.64 2.31
N PHE A 88 5.86 -2.55 2.78
CA PHE A 88 6.18 -1.87 4.03
C PHE A 88 4.97 -1.85 4.96
N THR A 89 5.19 -1.49 6.22
CA THR A 89 4.13 -1.16 7.17
C THR A 89 4.56 0.00 8.05
N ALA A 90 3.60 0.78 8.52
CA ALA A 90 3.83 1.83 9.51
C ALA A 90 2.56 2.08 10.32
N PRO A 91 2.69 2.47 11.60
CA PRO A 91 1.55 2.98 12.35
C PRO A 91 1.13 4.36 11.79
N LEU A 92 -0.17 4.61 11.71
CA LEU A 92 -0.70 5.92 11.37
C LEU A 92 -1.89 6.28 12.26
N ASP A 93 -1.75 7.36 13.02
CA ASP A 93 -2.80 7.81 13.93
C ASP A 93 -3.88 8.58 13.18
N ALA A 94 -4.98 7.87 12.88
CA ALA A 94 -6.12 8.40 12.16
C ALA A 94 -6.75 9.65 12.81
N ALA A 95 -6.65 9.81 14.13
CA ALA A 95 -7.27 10.92 14.85
C ALA A 95 -6.46 12.23 14.77
N SER A 96 -5.14 12.12 14.57
CA SER A 96 -4.23 13.27 14.55
C SER A 96 -3.64 13.55 13.17
N THR A 97 -3.90 12.67 12.19
CA THR A 97 -3.42 12.82 10.81
C THR A 97 -4.51 13.40 9.93
N SER A 98 -4.24 14.57 9.33
CA SER A 98 -5.02 15.07 8.20
C SER A 98 -4.53 14.39 6.93
N ILE A 99 -5.34 13.53 6.34
CA ILE A 99 -5.04 12.91 5.04
C ILE A 99 -5.66 13.77 3.95
N ILE A 100 -4.83 14.20 2.99
CA ILE A 100 -5.26 14.94 1.81
C ILE A 100 -5.10 13.99 0.63
N LEU A 101 -6.20 13.39 0.22
CA LEU A 101 -6.20 12.47 -0.92
C LEU A 101 -6.00 13.26 -2.22
N THR A 102 -4.95 12.93 -2.96
CA THR A 102 -4.64 13.57 -4.25
C THR A 102 -4.90 12.64 -5.44
N GLU A 103 -4.87 11.31 -5.21
CA GLU A 103 -5.14 10.27 -6.19
C GLU A 103 -6.23 9.31 -5.72
N GLY A 104 -7.05 8.82 -6.65
CA GLY A 104 -8.16 7.92 -6.34
C GLY A 104 -9.39 8.67 -5.84
N GLN A 105 -10.40 7.88 -5.46
CA GLN A 105 -11.73 8.40 -5.14
C GLN A 105 -11.91 8.71 -3.65
N ARG A 106 -11.39 7.84 -2.78
CA ARG A 106 -11.47 7.97 -1.31
C ARG A 106 -10.51 7.01 -0.63
N ILE A 107 -10.29 7.23 0.65
CA ILE A 107 -9.61 6.31 1.57
C ILE A 107 -10.53 5.88 2.69
N THR A 108 -10.32 4.69 3.25
CA THR A 108 -11.12 4.18 4.37
C THR A 108 -10.30 3.17 5.19
N TRP A 109 -10.57 3.14 6.49
CA TRP A 109 -9.99 2.16 7.41
C TRP A 109 -10.86 0.90 7.43
N PHE A 110 -10.25 -0.26 7.20
CA PHE A 110 -10.93 -1.55 7.21
C PHE A 110 -10.32 -2.48 8.25
N THR A 111 -11.17 -3.20 8.97
CA THR A 111 -10.70 -4.24 9.89
C THR A 111 -10.28 -5.50 9.11
N GLU A 112 -9.52 -6.39 9.74
CA GLU A 112 -9.18 -7.68 9.14
C GLU A 112 -10.43 -8.47 8.68
N PRO A 113 -11.51 -8.60 9.48
CA PRO A 113 -12.75 -9.21 9.01
C PRO A 113 -13.35 -8.56 7.77
N ASP A 114 -13.35 -7.22 7.69
CA ASP A 114 -13.85 -6.51 6.50
C ASP A 114 -13.02 -6.88 5.27
N ILE A 115 -11.69 -6.83 5.40
CA ILE A 115 -10.74 -7.15 4.31
C ILE A 115 -10.91 -8.59 3.83
N ARG A 116 -11.14 -9.54 4.74
CA ARG A 116 -11.38 -10.94 4.39
C ARG A 116 -12.69 -11.15 3.62
N ALA A 117 -13.64 -10.23 3.74
CA ALA A 117 -14.92 -10.25 3.03
C ALA A 117 -14.91 -9.43 1.73
N MET A 118 -13.80 -8.76 1.40
CA MET A 118 -13.65 -7.91 0.22
C MET A 118 -12.79 -8.56 -0.85
N GLU A 119 -13.02 -8.18 -2.11
CA GLU A 119 -12.09 -8.42 -3.21
C GLU A 119 -11.25 -7.16 -3.42
N LEU A 120 -9.94 -7.27 -3.23
CA LEU A 120 -8.96 -6.20 -3.43
C LEU A 120 -8.21 -6.39 -4.73
N ALA A 121 -7.65 -5.30 -5.27
CA ALA A 121 -6.87 -5.39 -6.49
C ALA A 121 -5.46 -5.97 -6.21
N TYR A 122 -4.70 -6.23 -7.27
CA TYR A 122 -3.25 -6.53 -7.20
C TYR A 122 -2.83 -7.63 -6.20
N GLU A 123 -3.69 -8.64 -5.99
CA GLU A 123 -3.44 -9.71 -5.01
C GLU A 123 -3.28 -9.20 -3.55
N ASP A 124 -3.74 -7.99 -3.25
CA ASP A 124 -3.58 -7.34 -1.94
C ASP A 124 -4.23 -8.12 -0.80
N ASN A 125 -5.29 -8.91 -1.08
CA ASN A 125 -5.85 -9.84 -0.11
C ASN A 125 -4.79 -10.82 0.42
N ALA A 126 -3.89 -11.32 -0.44
CA ALA A 126 -2.83 -12.25 -0.04
C ALA A 126 -1.74 -11.53 0.76
N VAL A 127 -1.39 -10.29 0.37
CA VAL A 127 -0.43 -9.45 1.10
C VAL A 127 -0.92 -9.20 2.53
N LEU A 128 -2.19 -8.81 2.69
CA LEU A 128 -2.78 -8.52 3.99
C LEU A 128 -2.99 -9.79 4.83
N ALA A 129 -3.35 -10.91 4.20
CA ALA A 129 -3.43 -12.20 4.92
C ALA A 129 -2.07 -12.60 5.52
N ASP A 130 -0.98 -12.45 4.77
CA ASP A 130 0.38 -12.68 5.26
C ASP A 130 0.74 -11.72 6.40
N TYR A 131 0.38 -10.44 6.26
CA TYR A 131 0.59 -9.43 7.30
C TYR A 131 -0.11 -9.79 8.61
N PHE A 132 -1.42 -10.06 8.57
CA PHE A 132 -2.20 -10.39 9.78
C PHE A 132 -1.72 -11.69 10.44
N CYS A 133 -1.31 -12.68 9.64
CA CYS A 133 -0.71 -13.91 10.14
C CYS A 133 0.56 -13.63 10.95
N ARG A 134 1.45 -12.76 10.44
CA ARG A 134 2.69 -12.37 11.16
C ARG A 134 2.41 -11.60 12.45
N GLN A 135 1.42 -10.71 12.46
CA GLN A 135 1.07 -9.95 13.67
C GLN A 135 0.48 -10.83 14.78
N SER A 136 -0.23 -11.90 14.42
CA SER A 136 -0.80 -12.86 15.38
C SER A 136 0.24 -13.73 16.09
N THR A 137 1.49 -13.71 15.61
CA THR A 137 2.61 -14.51 16.15
C THR A 137 3.61 -13.70 16.97
N ARG A 138 3.39 -12.38 17.14
CA ARG A 138 4.18 -11.49 18.00
C ARG A 138 3.49 -11.32 19.35
#